data_AF-A0A522EA25-F1
#
_entry.id   AF-A0A522EA25-F1
#
_cell.length_a   1.000
_cell.length_b   1.000
_cell.length_c   1.000
_cell.angle_alpha   90.00
_cell.angle_beta   90.00
_cell.angle_gamma   90.00
#
_symmetry.space_group_name_H-M   'P 1'
#
loop_
_entity.id
_entity.type
_entity.pdbx_description
1 polymer ?
#
loop_
_entity_poly.entity_id
_entity_poly.type
_entity_poly.pdbx_seq_one_letter_code
_entity_poly.pdbx_strand_id
1 'polypeptide(L)'
;MREKNTARQAERKSVDNIDVIPYDVAFASLPLVQADALTVKEIVFIESNVVDYQGLIDGIKPGVEVHVLDASGDGLAQIAEILAGRSGIDAVHILSHGSEGAVQLGALTLTAHNIETRSGELAEIGQALSADADILLYGCDVAADADGKALVDRLAVLTGADVAASDDLTGSAYLKADWDLEFLTGEQNVEAKPLVLTPYGSTLVNNTLDFSSDIVSNFVTATHPTANFGTINLKIVDNANSTGTARASLTDATTGQVNGSFSDFYYSGSTGKYLVVYSDGREFSFQSVKFGSYGSTVYSSLTAYAYRDGILLGSQTISTTFPSGTS
;
A
#
# COMPACT_ATOMS: atom_id res chain seq x y z
N MET A 1 -17.06 -1.27 90.98
CA MET A 1 -15.81 -0.48 90.84
C MET A 1 -16.22 0.90 90.36
N ARG A 2 -16.19 1.94 91.23
CA ARG A 2 -15.13 2.98 91.30
C ARG A 2 -14.94 3.68 89.94
N GLU A 3 -15.06 5.00 89.73
CA GLU A 3 -14.93 6.16 90.60
C GLU A 3 -15.38 7.47 89.87
N LYS A 4 -15.96 8.42 90.63
CA LYS A 4 -15.78 9.90 90.64
C LYS A 4 -16.13 10.76 89.39
N ASN A 5 -17.10 11.70 89.47
CA ASN A 5 -17.03 13.10 89.98
C ASN A 5 -16.14 14.02 89.09
N THR A 6 -16.39 15.28 88.71
CA THR A 6 -17.44 16.31 88.91
C THR A 6 -16.99 17.55 88.10
N ALA A 7 -17.90 18.51 87.86
CA ALA A 7 -17.69 19.96 87.60
C ALA A 7 -17.51 20.40 86.14
N ARG A 8 -17.98 21.57 85.68
CA ARG A 8 -19.04 22.56 86.02
C ARG A 8 -18.82 23.72 85.02
N GLN A 9 -19.90 24.43 84.68
CA GLN A 9 -19.93 25.82 84.15
C GLN A 9 -19.43 26.00 82.69
N ALA A 10 -20.02 26.83 81.82
CA ALA A 10 -20.93 27.94 82.00
C ALA A 10 -21.90 28.12 80.80
N GLU A 11 -23.01 28.76 81.10
CA GLU A 11 -24.07 29.27 80.25
C GLU A 11 -23.66 30.38 79.26
N ARG A 12 -24.35 30.37 78.10
CA ARG A 12 -24.90 31.51 77.33
C ARG A 12 -23.93 32.59 76.78
N LYS A 13 -23.98 32.81 75.46
CA LYS A 13 -24.83 33.84 74.82
C LYS A 13 -24.58 33.92 73.30
N SER A 14 -25.71 34.03 72.59
CA SER A 14 -25.99 34.78 71.36
C SER A 14 -24.97 34.80 70.23
N VAL A 15 -25.42 34.20 69.12
CA VAL A 15 -25.04 34.46 67.72
C VAL A 15 -25.28 35.95 67.39
N ASP A 16 -24.42 36.50 66.52
CA ASP A 16 -24.61 37.66 65.60
C ASP A 16 -23.40 38.60 65.57
N ASN A 17 -22.31 38.17 64.91
CA ASN A 17 -21.46 39.05 64.08
C ASN A 17 -20.36 38.21 63.40
N ILE A 18 -20.58 37.80 62.14
CA ILE A 18 -19.49 37.48 61.23
C ILE A 18 -19.66 38.41 60.04
N ASP A 19 -18.70 39.33 59.91
CA ASP A 19 -18.56 40.22 58.77
C ASP A 19 -18.50 39.39 57.48
N VAL A 20 -19.48 39.60 56.60
CA VAL A 20 -19.43 39.13 55.22
C VAL A 20 -18.50 40.07 54.47
N ILE A 21 -17.24 39.68 54.32
CA ILE A 21 -16.33 40.28 53.34
C ILE A 21 -16.75 39.82 51.93
N PRO A 22 -17.18 40.73 51.03
CA PRO A 22 -17.43 40.34 49.65
C PRO A 22 -16.10 40.07 48.96
N TYR A 23 -15.90 38.84 48.49
CA TYR A 23 -14.86 38.51 47.52
C TYR A 23 -15.26 39.12 46.17
N ASP A 24 -14.90 40.37 45.93
CA ASP A 24 -14.88 40.96 44.60
C ASP A 24 -13.56 40.59 43.92
N VAL A 25 -13.51 39.39 43.33
CA VAL A 25 -12.44 39.02 42.41
C VAL A 25 -12.79 39.57 41.05
N ALA A 26 -12.28 40.77 40.76
CA ALA A 26 -12.19 41.26 39.39
C ALA A 26 -11.33 40.28 38.58
N PHE A 27 -11.96 39.42 37.79
CA PHE A 27 -11.30 38.67 36.74
C PHE A 27 -10.80 39.69 35.71
N ALA A 28 -9.53 40.06 35.79
CA ALA A 28 -8.86 40.75 34.70
C ALA A 28 -9.07 39.89 33.45
N SER A 29 -9.76 40.45 32.45
CA SER A 29 -9.92 39.82 31.16
C SER A 29 -8.53 39.69 30.53
N LEU A 30 -7.91 38.53 30.70
CA LEU A 30 -6.71 38.17 29.95
C LEU A 30 -7.08 38.25 28.48
N PRO A 31 -6.24 38.87 27.62
CA PRO A 31 -6.49 38.85 26.20
C PRO A 31 -6.60 37.38 25.78
N LEU A 32 -7.67 37.04 25.05
CA LEU A 32 -7.73 35.79 24.33
C LEU A 32 -6.52 35.81 23.40
N VAL A 33 -5.46 35.07 23.76
CA VAL A 33 -4.51 34.60 22.77
C VAL A 33 -5.37 33.76 21.86
N GLN A 34 -5.71 34.31 20.69
CA GLN A 34 -6.22 33.52 19.60
C GLN A 34 -5.11 32.51 19.37
N ALA A 35 -5.30 31.28 19.86
CA ALA A 35 -4.55 30.17 19.34
C ALA A 35 -4.83 30.23 17.84
N ASP A 36 -3.84 30.63 17.06
CA ASP A 36 -3.77 30.12 15.70
C ASP A 36 -3.97 28.62 15.90
N ALA A 37 -5.09 28.10 15.41
CA ALA A 37 -5.21 26.67 15.27
C ALA A 37 -4.03 26.31 14.38
N LEU A 38 -2.98 25.73 14.96
CA LEU A 38 -1.80 25.30 14.23
C LEU A 38 -2.33 24.42 13.12
N THR A 39 -2.35 24.95 11.90
CA THR A 39 -2.74 24.16 10.73
C THR A 39 -1.65 23.12 10.57
N VAL A 40 -1.97 21.88 10.92
CA VAL A 40 -1.13 20.70 10.73
C VAL A 40 -0.71 20.66 9.27
N LYS A 41 0.60 20.63 9.01
CA LYS A 41 1.14 20.56 7.66
C LYS A 41 1.36 19.11 7.27
N GLU A 42 0.41 18.57 6.54
CA GLU A 42 0.42 17.20 6.06
C GLU A 42 0.74 17.18 4.56
N ILE A 43 1.57 16.22 4.14
CA ILE A 43 1.87 15.97 2.74
C ILE A 43 1.60 14.51 2.44
N VAL A 44 0.95 14.25 1.30
CA VAL A 44 0.65 12.93 0.81
C VAL A 44 1.42 12.69 -0.49
N PHE A 45 2.22 11.64 -0.51
CA PHE A 45 2.89 11.12 -1.70
C PHE A 45 2.17 9.87 -2.20
N ILE A 46 1.89 9.80 -3.49
CA ILE A 46 1.21 8.65 -4.12
C ILE A 46 2.04 8.18 -5.31
N GLU A 47 2.43 6.91 -5.32
CA GLU A 47 3.09 6.30 -6.46
C GLU A 47 2.15 6.21 -7.67
N SER A 48 2.60 6.66 -8.85
CA SER A 48 1.79 6.66 -10.08
C SER A 48 1.48 5.27 -10.65
N ASN A 49 2.17 4.22 -10.19
CA ASN A 49 1.85 2.83 -10.56
C ASN A 49 0.76 2.21 -9.67
N VAL A 50 0.32 2.90 -8.61
CA VAL A 50 -0.84 2.47 -7.83
C VAL A 50 -2.09 2.57 -8.72
N VAL A 51 -2.85 1.48 -8.73
CA VAL A 51 -4.13 1.39 -9.45
C VAL A 51 -5.01 2.56 -9.05
N ASP A 52 -5.64 3.24 -10.01
CA ASP A 52 -6.57 4.35 -9.75
C ASP A 52 -6.04 5.37 -8.71
N TYR A 53 -4.76 5.75 -8.83
CA TYR A 53 -4.17 6.75 -7.94
C TYR A 53 -4.95 8.08 -7.96
N GLN A 54 -5.71 8.38 -9.03
CA GLN A 54 -6.60 9.54 -9.06
C GLN A 54 -7.77 9.40 -8.08
N GLY A 55 -8.36 8.21 -7.95
CA GLY A 55 -9.35 7.92 -6.91
C GLY A 55 -8.80 8.09 -5.50
N LEU A 56 -7.50 7.83 -5.28
CA LEU A 56 -6.82 8.14 -4.01
C LEU A 56 -6.76 9.64 -3.78
N ILE A 57 -6.30 10.42 -4.77
CA ILE A 57 -6.23 11.89 -4.70
C ILE A 57 -7.61 12.49 -4.37
N ASP A 58 -8.65 12.01 -5.05
CA ASP A 58 -10.02 12.50 -4.87
C ASP A 58 -10.58 12.19 -3.47
N GLY A 59 -10.02 11.18 -2.78
CA GLY A 59 -10.33 10.83 -1.40
C GLY A 59 -9.58 11.66 -0.35
N ILE A 60 -8.52 12.39 -0.73
CA ILE A 60 -7.74 13.21 0.21
C ILE A 60 -8.55 14.44 0.63
N LYS A 61 -8.56 14.73 1.94
CA LYS A 61 -9.25 15.89 2.51
C LYS A 61 -8.70 17.21 1.95
N PRO A 62 -9.55 18.23 1.69
CA PRO A 62 -9.06 19.54 1.23
C PRO A 62 -8.05 20.15 2.20
N GLY A 63 -7.02 20.81 1.66
CA GLY A 63 -5.99 21.49 2.44
C GLY A 63 -4.76 20.65 2.76
N VAL A 64 -4.75 19.36 2.39
CA VAL A 64 -3.54 18.52 2.39
C VAL A 64 -2.82 18.67 1.06
N GLU A 65 -1.50 18.80 1.10
CA GLU A 65 -0.67 18.86 -0.09
C GLU A 65 -0.47 17.45 -0.65
N VAL A 66 -0.62 17.28 -1.97
CA VAL A 66 -0.50 15.96 -2.61
C VAL A 66 0.50 16.01 -3.76
N HIS A 67 1.41 15.04 -3.79
CA HIS A 67 2.38 14.84 -4.87
C HIS A 67 2.25 13.43 -5.43
N VAL A 68 2.26 13.32 -6.76
CA VAL A 68 2.33 12.03 -7.45
C VAL A 68 3.78 11.75 -7.81
N LEU A 69 4.29 10.60 -7.39
CA LEU A 69 5.66 10.15 -7.68
C LEU A 69 5.68 9.41 -9.02
N ASP A 70 6.69 9.70 -9.85
CA ASP A 70 6.93 8.95 -11.08
C ASP A 70 7.52 7.58 -10.73
N ALA A 71 6.73 6.52 -10.95
CA ALA A 71 7.09 5.16 -10.59
C ALA A 71 8.21 4.57 -11.48
N SER A 72 8.59 5.25 -12.57
CA SER A 72 9.75 4.87 -13.37
C SER A 72 11.08 5.30 -12.74
N GLY A 73 11.04 6.24 -11.80
CA GLY A 73 12.19 6.78 -11.08
C GLY A 73 12.34 6.22 -9.68
N ASP A 74 13.30 6.76 -8.95
CA ASP A 74 13.51 6.48 -7.53
C ASP A 74 12.56 7.34 -6.69
N GLY A 75 11.50 6.73 -6.14
CA GLY A 75 10.47 7.47 -5.39
C GLY A 75 11.01 8.08 -4.10
N LEU A 76 11.98 7.45 -3.43
CA LEU A 76 12.58 8.00 -2.21
C LEU A 76 13.37 9.27 -2.50
N ALA A 77 14.14 9.26 -3.59
CA ALA A 77 14.88 10.44 -4.04
C ALA A 77 13.94 11.59 -4.42
N GLN A 78 12.81 11.29 -5.07
CA GLN A 78 11.78 12.28 -5.40
C GLN A 78 11.16 12.90 -4.15
N ILE A 79 10.83 12.10 -3.14
CA ILE A 79 10.32 12.61 -1.85
C ILE A 79 11.36 13.55 -1.23
N ALA A 80 12.62 13.12 -1.14
CA ALA A 80 13.70 13.95 -0.59
C ALA A 80 13.86 15.28 -1.36
N GLU A 81 13.80 15.25 -2.69
CA GLU A 81 13.87 16.46 -3.53
C GLU A 81 12.69 17.41 -3.31
N ILE A 82 11.47 16.88 -3.19
CA ILE A 82 10.27 17.68 -2.92
C ILE A 82 10.32 18.30 -1.52
N LEU A 83 10.94 17.61 -0.57
CA LEU A 83 11.08 18.05 0.82
C LEU A 83 12.30 18.95 1.06
N ALA A 84 13.27 18.97 0.15
CA ALA A 84 14.51 19.73 0.29
C ALA A 84 14.26 21.21 0.58
N GLY A 85 14.89 21.71 1.65
CA GLY A 85 14.77 23.10 2.10
C GLY A 85 13.41 23.50 2.71
N ARG A 86 12.50 22.54 2.91
CA ARG A 86 11.26 22.74 3.66
C ARG A 86 11.49 22.52 5.16
N SER A 87 10.50 22.87 5.98
CA SER A 87 10.55 22.64 7.43
C SER A 87 9.15 22.67 8.06
N GLY A 88 9.05 22.02 9.23
CA GLY A 88 7.85 22.02 10.05
C GLY A 88 6.67 21.33 9.35
N ILE A 89 6.95 20.19 8.70
CA ILE A 89 5.96 19.24 8.20
C ILE A 89 5.62 18.29 9.33
N ASP A 90 4.35 18.17 9.66
CA ASP A 90 3.88 17.41 10.83
C ASP A 90 3.51 15.97 10.47
N ALA A 91 3.16 15.70 9.20
CA ALA A 91 2.95 14.34 8.75
C ALA A 91 3.29 14.14 7.28
N VAL A 92 3.89 13.01 6.98
CA VAL A 92 4.12 12.52 5.62
C VAL A 92 3.40 11.19 5.44
N HIS A 93 2.45 11.17 4.51
CA HIS A 93 1.74 9.95 4.11
C HIS A 93 2.33 9.45 2.79
N ILE A 94 2.67 8.16 2.71
CA ILE A 94 3.23 7.55 1.50
C ILE A 94 2.33 6.39 1.11
N LEU A 95 1.64 6.53 -0.03
CA LEU A 95 0.79 5.49 -0.60
C LEU A 95 1.53 4.84 -1.77
N SER A 96 1.93 3.60 -1.56
CA SER A 96 2.71 2.86 -2.53
C SER A 96 2.34 1.39 -2.51
N HIS A 97 2.97 0.61 -3.38
CA HIS A 97 2.93 -0.82 -3.21
C HIS A 97 3.83 -1.29 -2.06
N GLY A 98 3.48 -2.44 -1.49
CA GLY A 98 4.25 -3.13 -0.45
C GLY A 98 4.26 -4.64 -0.64
N SER A 99 5.13 -5.29 0.12
CA SER A 99 5.13 -6.73 0.39
C SER A 99 5.83 -7.00 1.72
N GLU A 100 5.78 -8.25 2.21
CA GLU A 100 6.56 -8.69 3.37
C GLU A 100 8.01 -8.15 3.32
N GLY A 101 8.38 -7.32 4.29
CA GLY A 101 9.75 -6.81 4.44
C GLY A 101 10.17 -5.70 3.48
N ALA A 102 9.26 -5.17 2.64
CA ALA A 102 9.63 -4.25 1.57
C ALA A 102 8.55 -3.22 1.21
N VAL A 103 9.00 -2.00 0.93
CA VAL A 103 8.18 -0.96 0.29
C VAL A 103 8.70 -0.63 -1.10
N GLN A 104 7.81 -0.40 -2.05
CA GLN A 104 8.15 -0.14 -3.45
C GLN A 104 7.87 1.32 -3.79
N LEU A 105 8.93 2.11 -3.93
CA LEU A 105 8.92 3.53 -4.26
C LEU A 105 9.45 3.69 -5.69
N GLY A 106 8.59 3.42 -6.66
CA GLY A 106 8.91 3.38 -8.08
C GLY A 106 9.89 2.25 -8.42
N ALA A 107 11.03 2.62 -9.00
CA ALA A 107 12.12 1.71 -9.33
C ALA A 107 12.94 1.24 -8.11
N LEU A 108 12.71 1.84 -6.93
CA LEU A 108 13.36 1.44 -5.68
C LEU A 108 12.44 0.51 -4.88
N THR A 109 12.91 -0.71 -4.62
CA THR A 109 12.41 -1.53 -3.50
C THR A 109 13.27 -1.26 -2.28
N LEU A 110 12.74 -0.55 -1.29
CA LEU A 110 13.42 -0.26 -0.03
C LEU A 110 13.17 -1.42 0.97
N THR A 111 14.25 -1.93 1.55
CA THR A 111 14.25 -3.06 2.49
C THR A 111 15.25 -2.81 3.62
N ALA A 112 15.16 -3.59 4.70
CA ALA A 112 16.13 -3.52 5.79
C ALA A 112 17.59 -3.73 5.33
N HIS A 113 17.82 -4.40 4.19
CA HIS A 113 19.15 -4.65 3.65
C HIS A 113 19.79 -3.46 2.93
N ASN A 114 18.99 -2.56 2.36
CA ASN A 114 19.49 -1.43 1.56
C ASN A 114 19.17 -0.06 2.16
N ILE A 115 18.35 0.02 3.21
CA ILE A 115 17.95 1.30 3.80
C ILE A 115 19.14 2.16 4.27
N GLU A 116 20.22 1.56 4.76
CA GLU A 116 21.42 2.29 5.19
C GLU A 116 22.10 3.06 4.05
N THR A 117 22.04 2.51 2.83
CA THR A 117 22.63 3.16 1.65
C THR A 117 21.81 4.36 1.20
N ARG A 118 20.63 4.59 1.80
CA ARG A 118 19.71 5.70 1.55
C ARG A 118 19.67 6.72 2.70
N SER A 119 20.62 6.63 3.62
CA SER A 119 20.69 7.52 4.79
C SER A 119 20.79 9.00 4.44
N GLY A 120 21.35 9.35 3.27
CA GLY A 120 21.39 10.74 2.80
C GLY A 120 19.99 11.29 2.48
N GLU A 121 19.23 10.57 1.66
CA GLU A 121 17.85 10.93 1.30
C GLU A 121 16.94 10.94 2.53
N LEU A 122 17.09 9.94 3.42
CA LEU A 122 16.28 9.85 4.65
C LEU A 122 16.59 10.96 5.65
N ALA A 123 17.85 11.37 5.78
CA ALA A 123 18.22 12.51 6.61
C ALA A 123 17.70 13.83 6.04
N GLU A 124 17.69 14.00 4.71
CA GLU A 124 17.10 15.17 4.05
C GLU A 124 15.60 15.25 4.33
N ILE A 125 14.88 14.12 4.21
CA ILE A 125 13.46 14.02 4.58
C ILE A 125 13.28 14.43 6.05
N GLY A 126 14.06 13.84 6.96
CA GLY A 126 14.00 14.15 8.40
C GLY A 126 14.22 15.63 8.74
N GLN A 127 15.10 16.32 8.01
CA GLN A 127 15.34 17.77 8.21
C GLN A 127 14.12 18.64 7.88
N ALA A 128 13.23 18.17 7.00
CA ALA A 128 12.01 18.87 6.64
C ALA A 128 10.87 18.69 7.65
N LEU A 129 10.96 17.65 8.48
CA LEU A 129 9.94 17.28 9.45
C LEU A 129 9.98 18.17 10.71
N SER A 130 8.84 18.29 11.40
CA SER A 130 8.78 18.82 12.76
C SER A 130 9.30 17.78 13.77
N ALA A 131 9.49 18.19 15.02
CA ALA A 131 10.08 17.33 16.05
C ALA A 131 9.20 16.14 16.45
N ASP A 132 7.89 16.30 16.30
CA ASP A 132 6.86 15.31 16.64
C ASP A 132 6.16 14.82 15.36
N ALA A 133 6.88 14.81 14.23
CA ALA A 133 6.31 14.47 12.95
C ALA A 133 6.18 12.96 12.76
N ASP A 134 5.16 12.59 12.00
CA ASP A 134 4.86 11.20 11.69
C ASP A 134 5.11 10.86 10.21
N ILE A 135 5.56 9.64 9.94
CA ILE A 135 5.57 9.04 8.61
C ILE A 135 4.60 7.86 8.60
N LEU A 136 3.61 7.91 7.71
CA LEU A 136 2.57 6.90 7.57
C LEU A 136 2.77 6.18 6.24
N LEU A 137 3.18 4.92 6.31
CA LEU A 137 3.54 4.09 5.17
C LEU A 137 2.41 3.12 4.82
N TYR A 138 1.62 3.50 3.82
CA TYR A 138 0.52 2.70 3.29
C TYR A 138 1.05 1.83 2.14
N GLY A 139 1.23 0.56 2.42
CA GLY A 139 1.61 -0.46 1.46
C GLY A 139 1.36 -1.83 2.06
N CYS A 140 0.86 -2.77 1.25
CA CYS A 140 0.46 -4.08 1.75
C CYS A 140 1.63 -4.83 2.42
N ASP A 141 1.38 -5.43 3.57
CA ASP A 141 2.25 -6.38 4.28
C ASP A 141 3.66 -5.86 4.63
N VAL A 142 3.90 -4.54 4.59
CA VAL A 142 5.25 -3.96 4.76
C VAL A 142 5.87 -4.37 6.10
N ALA A 143 5.07 -4.36 7.18
CA ALA A 143 5.49 -4.72 8.52
C ALA A 143 4.99 -6.11 8.98
N ALA A 144 4.61 -6.98 8.04
CA ALA A 144 4.05 -8.30 8.34
C ALA A 144 5.03 -9.23 9.10
N ASP A 145 6.34 -9.09 8.85
CA ASP A 145 7.38 -9.95 9.40
C ASP A 145 8.48 -9.19 10.17
N ALA A 146 9.50 -9.92 10.62
CA ALA A 146 10.60 -9.34 11.39
C ALA A 146 11.47 -8.39 10.56
N ASP A 147 11.66 -8.67 9.27
CA ASP A 147 12.47 -7.85 8.38
C ASP A 147 11.75 -6.54 8.05
N GLY A 148 10.42 -6.59 7.89
CA GLY A 148 9.54 -5.44 7.73
C GLY A 148 9.54 -4.52 8.94
N LYS A 149 9.39 -5.09 10.14
CA LYS A 149 9.48 -4.32 11.40
C LYS A 149 10.85 -3.67 11.55
N ALA A 150 11.92 -4.39 11.22
CA ALA A 150 13.28 -3.82 11.24
C ALA A 150 13.49 -2.71 10.20
N LEU A 151 12.87 -2.82 9.01
CA LEU A 151 12.85 -1.75 8.01
C LEU A 151 12.18 -0.49 8.57
N VAL A 152 10.99 -0.63 9.17
CA VAL A 152 10.21 0.49 9.70
C VAL A 152 10.92 1.13 10.91
N ASP A 153 11.45 0.34 11.84
CA ASP A 153 12.29 0.83 12.95
C ASP A 153 13.49 1.63 12.43
N ARG A 154 14.14 1.13 11.37
CA ARG A 154 15.32 1.81 10.82
C ARG A 154 14.95 3.10 10.09
N LEU A 155 13.79 3.14 9.44
CA LEU A 155 13.24 4.35 8.84
C LEU A 155 13.01 5.44 9.89
N ALA A 156 12.43 5.08 11.04
CA ALA A 156 12.24 5.97 12.17
C ALA A 156 13.57 6.55 12.67
N VAL A 157 14.59 5.71 12.85
CA VAL A 157 15.90 6.18 13.31
C VAL A 157 16.59 7.11 12.31
N LEU A 158 16.48 6.84 11.01
CA LEU A 158 17.19 7.61 9.99
C LEU A 158 16.50 8.95 9.66
N THR A 159 15.19 9.03 9.84
CA THR A 159 14.41 10.27 9.64
C THR A 159 14.24 11.08 10.92
N GLY A 160 14.32 10.42 12.09
CA GLY A 160 14.02 11.03 13.38
C GLY A 160 12.54 11.19 13.68
N ALA A 161 11.67 10.60 12.86
CA ALA A 161 10.21 10.64 12.99
C ALA A 161 9.67 9.34 13.60
N ASP A 162 8.45 9.41 14.14
CA ASP A 162 7.67 8.21 14.43
C ASP A 162 7.07 7.68 13.11
N VAL A 163 7.04 6.35 12.95
CA VAL A 163 6.65 5.70 11.71
C VAL A 163 5.58 4.66 11.96
N ALA A 164 4.53 4.70 11.16
CA ALA A 164 3.45 3.72 11.11
C ALA A 164 3.48 2.98 9.78
N ALA A 165 3.23 1.68 9.77
CA ALA A 165 3.15 0.87 8.56
C ALA A 165 2.10 -0.25 8.70
N SER A 166 1.52 -0.64 7.56
CA SER A 166 0.56 -1.75 7.50
C SER A 166 1.27 -3.11 7.59
N ASP A 167 0.66 -4.04 8.31
CA ASP A 167 1.11 -5.43 8.41
C ASP A 167 0.25 -6.44 7.63
N ASP A 168 -0.77 -5.93 6.92
CA ASP A 168 -1.69 -6.71 6.09
C ASP A 168 -2.08 -6.00 4.76
N LEU A 169 -3.23 -6.37 4.17
CA LEU A 169 -3.71 -5.74 2.94
C LEU A 169 -4.22 -4.32 3.19
N THR A 170 -3.51 -3.33 2.67
CA THR A 170 -4.01 -1.93 2.67
C THR A 170 -4.97 -1.63 1.50
N GLY A 171 -6.11 -1.00 1.77
CA GLY A 171 -7.07 -0.48 0.78
C GLY A 171 -8.54 -0.75 1.09
N SER A 172 -9.29 -1.20 0.08
CA SER A 172 -10.76 -1.29 0.16
C SER A 172 -11.27 -2.45 1.02
N ALA A 173 -12.15 -2.15 1.98
CA ALA A 173 -12.85 -3.15 2.79
C ALA A 173 -13.68 -4.16 1.98
N TYR A 174 -14.12 -3.79 0.76
CA TYR A 174 -14.79 -4.73 -0.16
C TYR A 174 -13.89 -5.89 -0.59
N LEU A 175 -12.57 -5.67 -0.56
CA LEU A 175 -11.53 -6.64 -0.90
C LEU A 175 -10.87 -7.24 0.36
N LYS A 176 -11.47 -7.07 1.54
CA LYS A 176 -10.93 -7.49 2.85
C LYS A 176 -9.59 -6.84 3.21
N ALA A 177 -9.38 -5.62 2.72
CA ALA A 177 -8.28 -4.75 3.07
C ALA A 177 -8.79 -3.61 3.97
N ASP A 178 -7.92 -2.86 4.61
CA ASP A 178 -8.29 -1.65 5.33
C ASP A 178 -7.19 -0.57 5.27
N TRP A 179 -7.35 0.54 5.99
CA TRP A 179 -6.39 1.64 5.98
C TRP A 179 -5.68 1.79 7.33
N ASP A 180 -5.81 0.79 8.20
CA ASP A 180 -5.16 0.78 9.48
C ASP A 180 -3.65 0.55 9.28
N LEU A 181 -2.86 1.04 10.24
CA LEU A 181 -1.41 0.88 10.28
C LEU A 181 -1.08 0.24 11.63
N GLU A 182 -0.94 -1.08 11.62
CA GLU A 182 -0.91 -1.93 12.81
C GLU A 182 0.43 -1.85 13.53
N PHE A 183 1.50 -1.59 12.78
CA PHE A 183 2.84 -1.47 13.32
C PHE A 183 3.23 0.00 13.48
N LEU A 184 3.63 0.37 14.69
CA LEU A 184 4.04 1.72 15.07
C LEU A 184 5.41 1.68 15.73
N THR A 185 6.32 2.57 15.33
CA THR A 185 7.56 2.84 16.05
C THR A 185 7.33 3.90 17.13
N GLY A 186 8.00 3.77 18.27
CA GLY A 186 7.75 4.65 19.42
C GLY A 186 6.44 4.27 20.11
N GLU A 187 6.45 4.16 21.45
CA GLU A 187 5.29 3.68 22.22
C GLU A 187 4.06 4.61 22.03
N GLN A 188 3.21 4.33 21.04
CA GLN A 188 1.94 5.05 20.74
C GLN A 188 2.07 6.56 20.49
N ASN A 189 3.16 7.01 19.87
CA ASN A 189 3.39 8.43 19.59
C ASN A 189 2.92 8.90 18.22
N VAL A 190 2.46 8.01 17.33
CA VAL A 190 1.90 8.44 16.04
C VAL A 190 0.59 9.18 16.28
N GLU A 191 0.61 10.49 16.15
CA GLU A 191 -0.51 11.40 16.39
C GLU A 191 -1.36 11.62 15.14
N ALA A 192 -0.73 11.53 13.97
CA ALA A 192 -1.36 11.63 12.67
C ALA A 192 -2.39 10.53 12.47
N LYS A 193 -3.57 10.95 12.03
CA LYS A 193 -4.67 10.00 11.76
C LYS A 193 -4.42 9.27 10.44
N PRO A 194 -4.56 7.94 10.40
CA PRO A 194 -4.56 7.22 9.15
C PRO A 194 -5.57 7.79 8.15
N LEU A 195 -5.21 7.78 6.88
CA LEU A 195 -6.12 8.15 5.79
C LEU A 195 -7.25 7.11 5.71
N VAL A 196 -8.47 7.55 5.43
CA VAL A 196 -9.59 6.63 5.17
C VAL A 196 -10.21 6.98 3.82
N LEU A 197 -9.74 6.30 2.77
CA LEU A 197 -10.08 6.64 1.39
C LEU A 197 -11.23 5.78 0.88
N THR A 198 -12.43 6.02 1.43
CA THR A 198 -13.64 5.26 1.10
C THR A 198 -14.03 5.19 -0.39
N PRO A 199 -13.72 6.18 -1.26
CA PRO A 199 -13.98 6.05 -2.70
C PRO A 199 -13.09 5.02 -3.40
N TYR A 200 -11.95 4.65 -2.80
CA TYR A 200 -10.98 3.77 -3.42
C TYR A 200 -11.48 2.31 -3.42
N GLY A 201 -11.65 1.76 -4.62
CA GLY A 201 -12.24 0.44 -4.84
C GLY A 201 -11.23 -0.71 -4.95
N SER A 202 -9.94 -0.46 -4.71
CA SER A 202 -8.84 -1.42 -4.92
C SER A 202 -7.99 -1.60 -3.67
N THR A 203 -6.95 -2.42 -3.76
CA THR A 203 -5.88 -2.52 -2.73
C THR A 203 -4.61 -1.87 -3.24
N LEU A 204 -3.64 -1.67 -2.34
CA LEU A 204 -2.29 -1.19 -2.69
C LEU A 204 -1.35 -2.34 -3.09
N VAL A 205 -1.86 -3.52 -3.43
CA VAL A 205 -1.03 -4.67 -3.83
C VAL A 205 -0.30 -4.36 -5.13
N ASN A 206 1.03 -4.60 -5.17
CA ASN A 206 1.73 -4.59 -6.46
C ASN A 206 1.27 -5.78 -7.27
N ASN A 207 0.63 -5.53 -8.39
CA ASN A 207 0.19 -6.58 -9.28
C ASN A 207 1.09 -6.72 -10.50
N THR A 208 2.36 -7.11 -10.29
CA THR A 208 3.29 -7.41 -11.40
C THR A 208 3.25 -8.88 -11.78
N LEU A 209 3.25 -9.13 -13.09
CA LEU A 209 3.51 -10.46 -13.64
C LEU A 209 4.70 -10.40 -14.58
N ASP A 210 5.62 -11.32 -14.38
CA ASP A 210 6.75 -11.50 -15.28
C ASP A 210 6.32 -12.34 -16.46
N PHE A 211 6.41 -11.77 -17.65
CA PHE A 211 6.17 -12.52 -18.88
C PHE A 211 7.48 -12.88 -19.56
N SER A 212 7.55 -14.12 -20.05
CA SER A 212 8.62 -14.60 -20.90
C SER A 212 8.04 -15.33 -22.11
N SER A 213 8.80 -15.35 -23.21
CA SER A 213 8.43 -16.07 -24.42
C SER A 213 9.50 -17.09 -24.79
N ASP A 214 9.09 -18.34 -25.01
CA ASP A 214 9.85 -19.37 -25.68
C ASP A 214 9.35 -19.47 -27.14
N ILE A 215 10.10 -18.86 -28.04
CA ILE A 215 9.82 -18.84 -29.48
C ILE A 215 10.06 -20.20 -30.16
N VAL A 216 10.84 -21.10 -29.54
CA VAL A 216 11.15 -22.41 -30.11
C VAL A 216 9.99 -23.36 -29.87
N SER A 217 9.44 -23.36 -28.65
CA SER A 217 8.26 -24.16 -28.33
C SER A 217 6.94 -23.44 -28.61
N ASN A 218 6.97 -22.15 -28.98
CA ASN A 218 5.81 -21.28 -29.18
C ASN A 218 4.95 -21.12 -27.92
N PHE A 219 5.59 -20.80 -26.79
CA PHE A 219 4.89 -20.57 -25.52
C PHE A 219 5.25 -19.25 -24.84
N VAL A 220 4.24 -18.53 -24.35
CA VAL A 220 4.39 -17.49 -23.33
C VAL A 220 4.31 -18.15 -21.97
N THR A 221 5.13 -17.72 -21.02
CA THR A 221 4.94 -18.04 -19.61
C THR A 221 4.75 -16.73 -18.85
N ALA A 222 3.61 -16.61 -18.15
CA ALA A 222 3.41 -15.62 -17.11
C ALA A 222 3.81 -16.25 -15.78
N THR A 223 4.79 -15.67 -15.10
CA THR A 223 5.28 -16.11 -13.80
C THR A 223 4.94 -15.03 -12.79
N HIS A 224 4.45 -15.43 -11.62
CA HIS A 224 4.30 -14.48 -10.53
C HIS A 224 5.62 -14.39 -9.75
N PRO A 225 6.14 -13.18 -9.45
CA PRO A 225 7.39 -13.01 -8.71
C PRO A 225 7.31 -13.54 -7.26
N THR A 226 6.12 -13.62 -6.67
CA THR A 226 5.90 -14.16 -5.31
C THR A 226 4.87 -15.31 -5.29
N ALA A 227 4.69 -15.97 -4.14
CA ALA A 227 3.58 -16.92 -3.97
C ALA A 227 2.28 -16.18 -3.58
N ASN A 228 1.12 -16.78 -3.85
CA ASN A 228 -0.21 -16.34 -3.36
C ASN A 228 -0.81 -15.05 -3.95
N PHE A 229 -0.91 -14.99 -5.28
CA PHE A 229 -1.29 -13.77 -5.98
C PHE A 229 -2.78 -13.63 -6.40
N GLY A 230 -3.65 -14.54 -5.97
CA GLY A 230 -5.08 -14.45 -6.26
C GLY A 230 -5.45 -14.57 -7.75
N THR A 231 -6.59 -13.98 -8.15
CA THR A 231 -7.22 -14.28 -9.44
C THR A 231 -6.60 -13.51 -10.60
N ILE A 232 -6.15 -14.25 -11.63
CA ILE A 232 -5.77 -13.66 -12.92
C ILE A 232 -6.67 -14.18 -14.05
N ASN A 233 -7.30 -13.25 -14.75
CA ASN A 233 -7.99 -13.48 -16.00
C ASN A 233 -7.00 -13.39 -17.15
N LEU A 234 -6.94 -14.43 -17.98
CA LEU A 234 -5.98 -14.51 -19.06
C LEU A 234 -6.69 -14.39 -20.41
N LYS A 235 -6.49 -13.26 -21.09
CA LYS A 235 -7.04 -13.06 -22.43
C LYS A 235 -6.00 -13.48 -23.46
N ILE A 236 -6.41 -14.32 -24.40
CA ILE A 236 -5.59 -14.64 -25.57
C ILE A 236 -6.25 -13.96 -26.77
N VAL A 237 -5.50 -13.11 -27.46
CA VAL A 237 -5.95 -12.47 -28.70
C VAL A 237 -5.08 -12.97 -29.84
N ASP A 238 -5.73 -13.48 -30.88
CA ASP A 238 -5.12 -13.79 -32.16
C ASP A 238 -5.20 -12.59 -33.11
N ASN A 239 -4.26 -12.53 -34.05
CA ASN A 239 -4.42 -11.68 -35.23
C ASN A 239 -5.09 -12.47 -36.35
N ALA A 240 -5.80 -11.74 -37.23
CA ALA A 240 -6.47 -12.31 -38.40
C ALA A 240 -5.52 -13.25 -39.16
N ASN A 241 -6.01 -14.46 -39.48
CA ASN A 241 -5.32 -15.56 -40.18
C ASN A 241 -4.61 -16.63 -39.32
N SER A 242 -4.82 -16.69 -38.00
CA SER A 242 -4.31 -17.81 -37.18
C SER A 242 -5.19 -19.06 -37.30
N THR A 243 -4.60 -20.26 -37.43
CA THR A 243 -5.33 -21.54 -37.48
C THR A 243 -4.71 -22.60 -36.58
N GLY A 244 -5.48 -23.19 -35.65
CA GLY A 244 -5.15 -24.38 -34.84
C GLY A 244 -5.56 -24.25 -33.36
N THR A 245 -5.01 -25.03 -32.44
CA THR A 245 -5.46 -25.12 -31.02
C THR A 245 -4.40 -24.58 -30.05
N ALA A 246 -4.71 -23.53 -29.29
CA ALA A 246 -3.89 -23.10 -28.16
C ALA A 246 -4.10 -24.02 -26.96
N ARG A 247 -3.11 -24.07 -26.08
CA ARG A 247 -3.14 -24.78 -24.81
C ARG A 247 -2.66 -23.84 -23.72
N ALA A 248 -3.23 -24.01 -22.53
CA ALA A 248 -2.73 -23.39 -21.33
C ALA A 248 -2.46 -24.45 -20.26
N SER A 249 -1.39 -24.27 -19.48
CA SER A 249 -1.13 -25.09 -18.30
C SER A 249 -0.82 -24.19 -17.12
N LEU A 250 -1.39 -24.51 -15.97
CA LEU A 250 -1.17 -23.81 -14.70
C LEU A 250 -0.29 -24.64 -13.78
N THR A 251 0.73 -24.02 -13.22
CA THR A 251 1.61 -24.57 -12.19
C THR A 251 1.21 -24.03 -10.83
N ASP A 252 0.91 -24.91 -9.89
CA ASP A 252 0.48 -24.58 -8.53
C ASP A 252 1.60 -23.92 -7.71
N ALA A 253 1.28 -22.86 -6.97
CA ALA A 253 2.28 -22.14 -6.17
C ALA A 253 2.80 -22.95 -4.98
N THR A 254 1.96 -23.80 -4.39
CA THR A 254 2.28 -24.51 -3.15
C THR A 254 3.05 -25.79 -3.41
N THR A 255 2.76 -26.46 -4.52
CA THR A 255 3.31 -27.80 -4.83
C THR A 255 4.26 -27.81 -6.01
N GLY A 256 4.29 -26.76 -6.83
CA GLY A 256 5.03 -26.72 -8.10
C GLY A 256 4.53 -27.73 -9.13
N GLN A 257 3.40 -28.40 -8.86
CA GLN A 257 2.79 -29.37 -9.76
C GLN A 257 1.96 -28.63 -10.81
N VAL A 258 1.90 -29.18 -12.03
CA VAL A 258 0.95 -28.69 -13.04
C VAL A 258 -0.45 -29.15 -12.63
N ASN A 259 -1.24 -28.24 -12.06
CA ASN A 259 -2.58 -28.51 -11.49
C ASN A 259 -3.69 -28.52 -12.57
N GLY A 260 -3.35 -28.24 -13.83
CA GLY A 260 -4.27 -28.38 -14.95
C GLY A 260 -3.61 -28.16 -16.29
N SER A 261 -3.98 -28.99 -17.28
CA SER A 261 -3.73 -28.73 -18.71
C SER A 261 -5.08 -28.47 -19.37
N PHE A 262 -5.31 -27.24 -19.80
CA PHE A 262 -6.51 -26.83 -20.51
C PHE A 262 -6.27 -27.07 -22.00
N SER A 263 -6.70 -28.25 -22.46
CA SER A 263 -6.67 -28.64 -23.86
C SER A 263 -8.08 -28.59 -24.42
N ASP A 264 -8.51 -27.40 -24.86
CA ASP A 264 -9.49 -27.23 -25.95
C ASP A 264 -9.91 -25.76 -26.07
N PHE A 265 -9.09 -24.98 -26.76
CA PHE A 265 -9.57 -23.77 -27.42
C PHE A 265 -9.71 -24.14 -28.91
N TYR A 266 -10.88 -24.61 -29.33
CA TYR A 266 -11.18 -24.79 -30.76
C TYR A 266 -11.58 -23.45 -31.37
N TYR A 267 -10.93 -23.08 -32.49
CA TYR A 267 -11.07 -21.80 -33.17
C TYR A 267 -11.86 -21.97 -34.47
N SER A 268 -12.91 -21.17 -34.64
CA SER A 268 -13.49 -20.86 -35.95
C SER A 268 -13.84 -19.38 -36.01
N GLY A 269 -13.17 -18.63 -36.89
CA GLY A 269 -13.49 -17.23 -37.19
C GLY A 269 -12.73 -16.16 -36.40
N SER A 270 -13.04 -14.89 -36.68
CA SER A 270 -12.32 -13.66 -36.29
C SER A 270 -12.65 -13.11 -34.90
N THR A 271 -13.03 -13.98 -33.96
CA THR A 271 -13.40 -13.58 -32.58
C THR A 271 -12.66 -14.47 -31.58
N GLY A 272 -11.61 -13.93 -30.97
CA GLY A 272 -10.81 -14.59 -29.95
C GLY A 272 -11.63 -15.01 -28.71
N LYS A 273 -11.22 -16.10 -28.06
CA LYS A 273 -11.83 -16.62 -26.82
C LYS A 273 -10.97 -16.25 -25.59
N TYR A 274 -11.64 -16.07 -24.46
CA TYR A 274 -11.02 -15.79 -23.15
C TYR A 274 -10.69 -17.10 -22.43
N LEU A 275 -9.53 -17.17 -21.77
CA LEU A 275 -9.28 -18.16 -20.72
C LEU A 275 -9.54 -17.48 -19.38
N VAL A 276 -10.75 -17.66 -18.89
CA VAL A 276 -11.10 -17.28 -17.51
C VAL A 276 -10.77 -18.49 -16.64
N VAL A 277 -9.72 -18.38 -15.82
CA VAL A 277 -9.28 -19.48 -14.96
C VAL A 277 -10.31 -19.74 -13.85
N TYR A 278 -10.98 -18.69 -13.34
CA TYR A 278 -12.16 -18.78 -12.48
C TYR A 278 -13.13 -17.62 -12.77
N SER A 279 -14.40 -17.93 -12.99
CA SER A 279 -15.46 -16.93 -13.25
C SER A 279 -16.24 -16.55 -11.99
N ASP A 280 -15.92 -17.15 -10.84
CA ASP A 280 -16.66 -17.02 -9.58
C ASP A 280 -15.93 -16.13 -8.55
N GLY A 281 -14.81 -15.50 -8.94
CA GLY A 281 -14.05 -14.60 -8.08
C GLY A 281 -13.19 -15.30 -7.01
N ARG A 282 -13.08 -16.63 -7.03
CA ARG A 282 -12.19 -17.34 -6.11
C ARG A 282 -10.73 -17.10 -6.44
N GLU A 283 -9.98 -16.65 -5.44
CA GLU A 283 -8.53 -16.53 -5.48
C GLU A 283 -7.86 -17.90 -5.55
N PHE A 284 -6.83 -18.03 -6.39
CA PHE A 284 -5.98 -19.22 -6.45
C PHE A 284 -4.51 -18.81 -6.58
N SER A 285 -3.63 -19.51 -5.88
CA SER A 285 -2.19 -19.28 -5.96
C SER A 285 -1.58 -20.10 -7.10
N PHE A 286 -0.82 -19.48 -7.98
CA PHE A 286 -0.06 -20.18 -9.02
C PHE A 286 1.39 -19.67 -9.08
N GLN A 287 2.31 -20.55 -9.47
CA GLN A 287 3.70 -20.20 -9.71
C GLN A 287 3.88 -19.67 -11.15
N SER A 288 3.30 -20.35 -12.12
CA SER A 288 3.34 -19.93 -13.52
C SER A 288 2.11 -20.38 -14.30
N VAL A 289 1.78 -19.63 -15.35
CA VAL A 289 0.85 -20.06 -16.38
C VAL A 289 1.56 -20.02 -17.73
N LYS A 290 1.56 -21.15 -18.42
CA LYS A 290 2.19 -21.31 -19.73
C LYS A 290 1.12 -21.41 -20.81
N PHE A 291 1.23 -20.61 -21.87
CA PHE A 291 0.27 -20.51 -22.98
C PHE A 291 0.99 -20.72 -24.30
N GLY A 292 0.49 -21.57 -25.18
CA GLY A 292 1.15 -21.80 -26.47
C GLY A 292 0.50 -22.92 -27.24
N SER A 293 1.25 -23.63 -28.06
CA SER A 293 0.70 -24.68 -28.92
C SER A 293 1.64 -25.86 -29.09
N TYR A 294 1.04 -27.02 -29.32
CA TYR A 294 1.75 -28.21 -29.79
C TYR A 294 1.38 -28.50 -31.25
N GLY A 295 2.35 -28.87 -32.08
CA GLY A 295 2.12 -29.39 -33.45
C GLY A 295 2.28 -28.35 -34.57
N SER A 296 1.68 -28.63 -35.74
CA SER A 296 1.81 -27.86 -36.99
C SER A 296 0.95 -26.59 -37.03
N THR A 297 0.80 -25.92 -35.89
CA THR A 297 -0.08 -24.78 -35.76
C THR A 297 0.57 -23.51 -36.30
N VAL A 298 -0.19 -22.72 -37.07
CA VAL A 298 0.29 -21.49 -37.69
C VAL A 298 -0.29 -20.29 -36.92
N TYR A 299 0.55 -19.63 -36.11
CA TYR A 299 0.22 -18.34 -35.48
C TYR A 299 1.07 -17.24 -36.11
N SER A 300 0.46 -16.19 -36.66
CA SER A 300 1.22 -14.99 -37.01
C SER A 300 1.70 -14.28 -35.73
N SER A 301 0.83 -14.19 -34.73
CA SER A 301 1.15 -13.75 -33.38
C SER A 301 0.11 -14.23 -32.35
N LEU A 302 0.55 -14.52 -31.13
CA LEU A 302 -0.28 -14.82 -29.96
C LEU A 302 0.00 -13.78 -28.88
N THR A 303 -1.01 -13.08 -28.36
CA THR A 303 -0.82 -12.19 -27.20
C THR A 303 -1.56 -12.74 -25.99
N ALA A 304 -0.84 -12.98 -24.90
CA ALA A 304 -1.40 -13.27 -23.59
C ALA A 304 -1.51 -11.95 -22.81
N TYR A 305 -2.67 -11.66 -22.25
CA TYR A 305 -2.90 -10.56 -21.32
C TYR A 305 -3.33 -11.14 -19.99
N ALA A 306 -2.88 -10.55 -18.88
CA ALA A 306 -3.33 -10.87 -17.54
C ALA A 306 -4.10 -9.72 -16.93
N TYR A 307 -5.23 -10.02 -16.28
CA TYR A 307 -6.02 -9.02 -15.56
C TYR A 307 -6.39 -9.50 -14.16
N ARG A 308 -6.37 -8.60 -13.17
CA ARG A 308 -6.97 -8.79 -11.85
C ARG A 308 -8.07 -7.76 -11.68
N ASP A 309 -9.29 -8.20 -11.36
CA ASP A 309 -10.46 -7.33 -11.16
C ASP A 309 -10.71 -6.30 -12.28
N GLY A 310 -10.37 -6.67 -13.52
CA GLY A 310 -10.52 -5.83 -14.72
C GLY A 310 -9.31 -4.94 -15.05
N ILE A 311 -8.29 -4.88 -14.19
CA ILE A 311 -7.05 -4.11 -14.37
C ILE A 311 -6.01 -4.97 -15.07
N LEU A 312 -5.38 -4.45 -16.13
CA LEU A 312 -4.33 -5.14 -16.88
C LEU A 312 -3.03 -5.19 -16.07
N LEU A 313 -2.56 -6.39 -15.76
CA LEU A 313 -1.31 -6.64 -15.00
C LEU A 313 -0.08 -6.74 -15.90
N GLY A 314 -0.31 -7.04 -17.17
CA GLY A 314 0.75 -7.18 -18.17
C GLY A 314 0.29 -8.01 -19.36
N SER A 315 1.11 -7.99 -20.40
CA SER A 315 0.86 -8.79 -21.58
C SER A 315 2.14 -9.13 -22.30
N GLN A 316 2.14 -10.24 -23.02
CA GLN A 316 3.25 -10.64 -23.87
C GLN A 316 2.75 -11.19 -25.19
N THR A 317 3.32 -10.66 -26.27
CA THR A 317 3.10 -11.16 -27.62
C THR A 317 4.25 -12.07 -28.03
N ILE A 318 3.93 -13.19 -28.65
CA ILE A 318 4.86 -14.02 -29.41
C ILE A 318 4.47 -13.95 -30.87
N SER A 319 5.42 -13.54 -31.72
CA SER A 319 5.29 -13.62 -33.17
C SER A 319 6.06 -14.82 -33.67
N THR A 320 5.44 -15.70 -34.46
CA THR A 320 6.18 -16.77 -35.14
C THR A 320 6.51 -16.30 -36.55
N THR A 321 7.77 -15.95 -36.80
CA THR A 321 8.26 -15.74 -38.16
C THR A 321 8.49 -17.11 -38.77
N PHE A 322 7.63 -17.53 -39.70
CA PHE A 322 7.95 -18.64 -40.58
C PHE A 322 9.12 -18.19 -41.48
N PRO A 323 10.27 -18.91 -41.50
CA PRO A 323 11.20 -18.72 -42.60
C PRO A 323 10.42 -19.07 -43.87
N SER A 324 10.27 -18.09 -44.76
CA SER A 324 9.66 -18.30 -46.07
C SER A 324 10.41 -19.43 -46.76
N GLY A 325 9.79 -20.61 -46.84
CA GLY A 325 10.34 -21.75 -47.55
C GLY A 325 10.59 -21.33 -48.99
N THR A 326 11.85 -21.32 -49.41
CA THR A 326 12.19 -21.30 -50.83
C THR A 326 11.68 -22.61 -51.44
N SER A 327 10.70 -22.48 -52.32
CA SER A 327 10.20 -23.55 -53.22
C SER A 327 11.31 -24.15 -54.07
#